data_AF-A0A1A8MT12-F1
#
_entry.id   AF-A0A1A8MT12-F1
#
_cell.length_a   1.000
_cell.length_b   1.000
_cell.length_c   1.000
_cell.angle_alpha   90.00
_cell.angle_beta   90.00
_cell.angle_gamma   90.00
#
_symmetry.space_group_name_H-M   'P 1'
#
loop_
_entity.id
_entity.type
_entity.pdbx_description
1 polymer ?
#
loop_
_entity_poly.entity_id
_entity_poly.type
_entity_poly.pdbx_seq_one_letter_code
_entity_poly.pdbx_strand_id
1 'polypeptide(L)' 'VVSKERVVDYTKTSQRCSKSAILLKTVAGREMCVRPSLPWVKDLIAYLDAKNAPGASSNL' A
#
# COMPACT_ATOMS: atom_id res chain seq x y z
N VAL A 1 8.67 9.87 -6.33
CA VAL A 1 7.31 9.46 -5.90
C VAL A 1 6.98 8.14 -6.59
N VAL A 2 6.42 7.16 -5.89
CA VAL A 2 6.02 5.87 -6.49
C VAL A 2 4.67 6.06 -7.19
N SER A 3 4.54 5.54 -8.42
CA SER A 3 3.26 5.58 -9.15
C SER A 3 2.29 4.55 -8.55
N LYS A 4 1.06 4.99 -8.25
CA LYS A 4 0.02 4.16 -7.60
C LYS A 4 -0.38 2.96 -8.46
N GLU A 5 -0.27 3.08 -9.78
CA GLU A 5 -0.56 2.02 -10.75
C GLU A 5 0.44 0.86 -10.68
N ARG A 6 1.64 1.11 -10.15
CA ARG A 6 2.69 0.09 -9.97
C ARG A 6 2.62 -0.63 -8.62
N VAL A 7 1.70 -0.24 -7.75
CA VAL A 7 1.49 -0.84 -6.43
C VAL A 7 0.17 -1.61 -6.45
N VAL A 8 0.23 -2.89 -6.09
CA VAL A 8 -0.93 -3.78 -6.11
C VAL A 8 -1.55 -3.94 -4.75
N ASP A 9 -0.74 -3.87 -3.70
CA ASP A 9 -1.16 -4.11 -2.33
C ASP A 9 -0.17 -3.47 -1.33
N TYR A 10 -0.56 -3.44 -0.07
CA TYR A 10 0.30 -3.02 1.02
C TYR A 10 0.05 -3.80 2.31
N THR A 11 1.06 -3.88 3.17
CA THR A 11 0.94 -4.48 4.50
C THR A 11 1.51 -3.53 5.55
N LYS A 12 0.80 -3.39 6.68
CA LYS A 12 1.31 -2.64 7.84
C LYS A 12 2.21 -3.57 8.65
N THR A 13 3.42 -3.12 9.00
CA THR A 13 4.28 -3.89 9.90
C THR A 13 3.60 -4.12 11.24
N SER A 14 3.91 -5.25 11.89
CA SER A 14 3.38 -5.56 13.22
C SER A 14 3.61 -4.43 14.21
N GLN A 15 2.66 -4.25 15.14
CA GLN A 15 2.82 -3.33 16.27
C GLN A 15 4.00 -3.69 17.18
N ARG A 16 4.50 -4.93 17.09
CA ARG A 16 5.70 -5.40 17.80
C ARG A 16 7.01 -4.91 17.16
N CYS A 17 6.97 -4.40 15.93
CA CYS A 17 8.15 -3.85 15.29
C CYS A 17 8.50 -2.49 15.91
N SER A 18 9.79 -2.27 16.20
CA SER A 18 10.28 -1.02 16.79
C SER A 18 10.04 0.22 15.91
N LYS A 19 9.84 0.01 14.61
CA LYS A 19 9.50 1.06 13.64
C LYS A 19 8.26 0.65 12.87
N SER A 20 7.25 1.50 12.91
CA SER A 20 6.07 1.35 12.05
C SER A 20 6.45 1.70 10.60
N ALA A 21 6.18 0.77 9.69
CA ALA A 21 6.36 0.96 8.26
C ALA A 21 5.17 0.37 7.49
N ILE A 22 5.06 0.81 6.24
CA ILE A 22 4.17 0.22 5.26
C ILE A 22 5.05 -0.52 4.25
N LEU A 23 4.78 -1.79 4.05
CA LEU A 23 5.41 -2.61 3.03
C LEU A 23 4.53 -2.57 1.78
N LEU A 24 4.97 -1.88 0.74
CA LEU A 24 4.25 -1.84 -0.53
C LEU A 24 4.66 -3.04 -1.37
N LYS A 25 3.68 -3.73 -1.95
CA LYS A 25 3.89 -4.79 -2.94
C LYS A 25 3.66 -4.23 -4.33
N THR A 26 4.65 -4.35 -5.20
CA THR A 26 4.58 -3.83 -6.56
C THR A 26 4.10 -4.88 -7.55
N VAL A 27 3.63 -4.44 -8.71
CA VAL A 27 3.26 -5.32 -9.85
C VAL A 27 4.40 -6.25 -10.26
N ALA A 28 5.65 -5.83 -10.07
CA ALA A 28 6.84 -6.63 -10.38
C ALA A 28 7.16 -7.68 -9.29
N GLY A 29 6.29 -7.86 -8.30
CA GLY A 29 6.50 -8.78 -7.17
C GLY A 29 7.55 -8.30 -6.17
N ARG A 30 8.08 -7.09 -6.33
CA ARG A 30 9.05 -6.51 -5.38
C ARG A 30 8.34 -5.81 -4.24
N GLU A 31 8.98 -5.81 -3.08
CA GLU A 31 8.49 -5.15 -1.88
C GLU A 31 9.38 -3.97 -1.49
N MET A 32 8.76 -2.92 -0.95
CA MET A 32 9.48 -1.74 -0.47
C MET A 32 8.90 -1.19 0.82
N CYS A 33 9.76 -0.84 1.76
CA CYS A 33 9.38 -0.20 3.01
C CYS A 33 9.24 1.31 2.83
N VAL A 34 8.10 1.87 3.22
CA VAL A 34 7.84 3.32 3.19
C VAL A 34 7.33 3.80 4.55
N ARG A 35 7.52 5.09 4.83
CA ARG A 35 7.10 5.70 6.09
C ARG A 35 5.61 6.06 6.02
N PRO A 36 4.79 5.63 7.00
CA PRO A 36 3.34 5.94 7.02
C PRO A 36 3.03 7.43 7.22
N SER A 37 3.99 8.21 7.72
CA SER A 37 3.81 9.65 7.96
C SER A 37 3.83 10.50 6.69
N LEU A 38 4.32 9.98 5.56
CA LEU A 38 4.42 10.73 4.31
C LEU A 38 3.03 10.93 3.68
N PRO A 39 2.65 12.14 3.26
CA PRO A 39 1.32 12.41 2.69
C PRO A 39 0.96 11.47 1.53
N TRP A 40 1.86 11.31 0.55
CA TRP A 40 1.63 10.46 -0.61
C TRP A 40 1.41 8.97 -0.25
N VAL A 41 1.95 8.50 0.88
CA VAL A 41 1.73 7.12 1.35
C VAL A 41 0.31 6.97 1.89
N LYS A 42 -0.23 8.00 2.57
CA LYS A 42 -1.62 8.00 3.04
C LYS A 42 -2.59 7.99 1.86
N ASP A 43 -2.32 8.82 0.85
CA ASP A 43 -3.13 8.87 -0.38
C ASP A 43 -3.11 7.54 -1.13
N LEU A 44 -1.94 6.90 -1.20
CA LEU A 44 -1.78 5.58 -1.82
C LEU A 44 -2.56 4.50 -1.06
N ILE A 45 -2.51 4.49 0.27
CA ILE A 45 -3.27 3.56 1.10
C ILE A 45 -4.77 3.75 0.88
N ALA A 46 -5.26 5.00 0.91
CA ALA A 46 -6.68 5.29 0.68
C ALA A 46 -7.15 4.81 -0.71
N TYR A 47 -6.32 4.99 -1.73
CA TYR A 47 -6.58 4.46 -3.07
C TYR A 47 -6.66 2.92 -3.09
N LEU A 48 -5.72 2.24 -2.43
CA LEU A 48 -5.69 0.77 -2.37
C LEU A 48 -6.85 0.19 -1.55
N ASP A 49 -7.20 0.84 -0.43
CA ASP A 49 -8.34 0.45 0.41
C ASP A 49 -9.66 0.58 -0.38
N ALA A 50 -9.83 1.66 -1.14
CA ALA A 50 -11.00 1.84 -2.01
C ALA A 50 -11.04 0.82 -3.15
N LYS A 51 -9.88 0.49 -3.75
CA LYS A 51 -9.76 -0.51 -4.81
C LYS A 51 -10.08 -1.92 -4.33
N ASN A 52 -9.66 -2.28 -3.11
CA ASN A 52 -9.84 -3.60 -2.52
C ASN A 52 -11.13 -3.74 -1.70
N ALA A 53 -11.99 -2.71 -1.69
CA ALA A 53 -13.25 -2.76 -0.97
C ALA A 53 -14.12 -3.92 -1.53
N PRO A 54 -14.82 -4.70 -0.67
CA PRO A 54 -15.61 -5.87 -1.07
C PRO A 54 -16.72 -5.63 -2.11
N GLY A 55 -17.01 -4.37 -2.47
CA GLY A 55 -17.96 -3.99 -3.52
C GLY A 55 -17.32 -3.46 -4.81
N ALA A 56 -15.99 -3.42 -4.91
CA ALA A 56 -15.23 -2.91 -6.06
C ALA A 56 -14.59 -4.03 -6.91
N SER A 57 -14.82 -5.30 -6.56
CA SER A 57 -14.40 -6.44 -7.38
C SER A 57 -15.42 -6.75 -8.46
N SER A 58 -15.37 -6.03 -9.57
CA SER A 58 -15.81 -6.56 -10.87
C SER A 58 -15.09 -5.79 -11.97
N ASN A 59 -14.36 -6.56 -12.79
CA ASN A 59 -13.68 -6.17 -14.04
C ASN A 59 -12.23 -5.68 -13.87
N LEU A 60 -11.33 -6.63 -13.56
CA LEU A 60 -10.09 -6.76 -14.31
C LEU A 60 -9.85 -8.24 -14.64
#